data_AF-A0A2V6AXL9-F1
#
_entry.id   AF-A0A2V6AXL9-F1
#
_cell.length_a   1.000
_cell.length_b   1.000
_cell.length_c   1.000
_cell.angle_alpha   90.00
_cell.angle_beta   90.00
_cell.angle_gamma   90.00
#
_symmetry.space_group_name_H-M   'P 1'
#
loop_
_entity.id
_entity.type
_entity.pdbx_description
1 polymer ?
#
loop_
_entity_poly.entity_id
_entity_poly.type
_entity_poly.pdbx_seq_one_letter_code
_entity_poly.pdbx_strand_id
1 'polypeptide(L)'
;MSENLSEWLAPYRVKNGALFDKDPRKRIVKIVRLSDVTWKRNALRHSFGSYRMEQTKNEGQVAREMGNSPKVAKDHYFEIVDEKAAHDYWPIKPIPPQDGKIVAIAGRK
;
A
#
# COMPACT_ATOMS: atom_id res chain seq x y z
N MET A 1 -8.40 -10.51 -6.56
CA MET A 1 -8.32 -9.40 -5.58
C MET A 1 -7.99 -10.01 -4.24
N SER A 2 -7.06 -9.43 -3.47
CA SER A 2 -6.69 -10.00 -2.16
C SER A 2 -7.79 -9.80 -1.12
N GLU A 3 -7.85 -10.67 -0.12
CA GLU A 3 -8.86 -10.63 0.95
C GLU A 3 -8.76 -9.32 1.74
N ASN A 4 -7.56 -8.94 2.20
CA ASN A 4 -7.32 -7.71 2.96
C ASN A 4 -7.81 -6.45 2.23
N LEU A 5 -7.54 -6.32 0.93
CA LEU A 5 -8.01 -5.19 0.13
C LEU A 5 -9.54 -5.17 0.05
N SER A 6 -10.16 -6.34 -0.06
CA SER A 6 -11.62 -6.46 -0.11
C SER A 6 -12.26 -5.99 1.19
N GLU A 7 -11.65 -6.31 2.34
CA GLU A 7 -12.07 -5.81 3.66
C GLU A 7 -11.93 -4.28 3.76
N TRP A 8 -10.79 -3.72 3.36
CA TRP A 8 -10.57 -2.27 3.37
C TRP A 8 -11.55 -1.49 2.50
N LEU A 9 -11.99 -2.09 1.38
CA LEU A 9 -12.94 -1.46 0.46
C LEU A 9 -14.41 -1.73 0.81
N ALA A 10 -14.71 -2.70 1.68
CA ALA A 10 -16.08 -3.11 1.98
C ALA A 10 -16.97 -1.95 2.46
N PRO A 11 -16.53 -1.04 3.36
CA PRO A 11 -17.35 0.09 3.80
C PRO A 11 -17.60 1.15 2.72
N TYR A 12 -16.77 1.18 1.67
CA TYR A 12 -16.80 2.21 0.62
C TYR A 12 -17.40 1.69 -0.69
N ARG A 13 -17.98 0.49 -0.68
CA ARG A 13 -18.55 -0.14 -1.88
C ARG A 13 -19.73 0.69 -2.40
N VAL A 14 -19.49 1.43 -3.47
CA VAL A 14 -20.53 2.14 -4.23
C VAL A 14 -21.11 1.25 -5.31
N LYS A 15 -22.41 1.39 -5.62
CA LYS A 15 -23.04 0.63 -6.70
C LYS A 15 -22.48 1.01 -8.08
N ASN A 16 -22.17 2.29 -8.27
CA ASN A 16 -21.60 2.88 -9.49
C ASN A 16 -20.83 4.15 -9.13
N GLY A 17 -19.94 4.61 -10.03
CA GLY A 17 -19.18 5.85 -9.87
C GLY A 17 -17.80 5.66 -9.22
N ALA A 18 -17.09 6.77 -9.04
CA ALA A 18 -15.75 6.77 -8.46
C ALA A 18 -15.78 6.52 -6.95
N LEU A 19 -14.82 5.72 -6.45
CA LEU A 19 -14.62 5.52 -5.00
C LEU A 19 -14.19 6.81 -4.28
N PHE A 20 -13.48 7.68 -4.98
CA PHE A 20 -13.03 8.97 -4.46
C PHE A 20 -13.60 10.09 -5.33
N ASP A 21 -14.31 11.02 -4.70
CA ASP A 21 -14.83 12.26 -5.30
C ASP A 21 -13.72 13.31 -5.52
N LYS A 22 -12.63 13.19 -4.75
CA LYS A 22 -11.49 14.10 -4.74
C LYS A 22 -10.19 13.32 -4.85
N ASP A 23 -9.17 14.00 -5.34
CA ASP A 23 -7.82 13.44 -5.44
C ASP A 23 -7.30 12.94 -4.06
N PRO A 24 -7.11 11.62 -3.90
CA PRO A 24 -6.68 11.03 -2.62
C PRO A 24 -5.24 11.40 -2.25
N ARG A 25 -4.41 11.85 -3.20
CA ARG A 25 -3.00 12.21 -2.95
C ARG A 25 -2.85 13.34 -1.94
N LYS A 26 -3.81 14.28 -1.91
CA LYS A 26 -3.81 15.37 -0.91
C LYS A 26 -3.97 14.85 0.52
N ARG A 27 -4.67 13.74 0.71
CA ARG A 27 -4.84 13.09 2.03
C ARG A 27 -3.54 12.44 2.49
N ILE A 28 -2.77 11.84 1.58
CA ILE A 28 -1.47 11.23 1.87
C ILE A 28 -0.47 12.25 2.43
N VAL A 29 -0.43 13.47 1.88
CA VAL A 29 0.48 14.52 2.37
C VAL A 29 0.29 14.79 3.87
N LYS A 30 -0.96 14.84 4.33
CA LYS A 30 -1.26 15.02 5.75
C LYS A 30 -0.81 13.84 6.58
N ILE A 31 -1.03 12.61 6.10
CA ILE A 31 -0.60 11.38 6.79
C ILE A 31 0.91 11.35 6.94
N VAL A 32 1.64 11.62 5.86
CA VAL A 32 3.11 11.65 5.84
C VAL A 32 3.66 12.63 6.87
N ARG A 33 3.08 13.83 6.97
CA ARG A 33 3.48 14.83 7.97
C ARG A 33 3.25 14.38 9.41
N LEU A 34 2.27 13.52 9.65
CA LEU A 34 1.90 13.04 10.97
C LEU A 34 2.60 11.73 11.34
N SER A 35 3.22 11.04 10.39
CA SER A 35 3.78 9.70 10.60
C SER A 35 5.29 9.69 10.86
N ASP A 36 5.96 10.84 10.84
CA ASP A 36 7.43 10.98 10.89
C ASP A 36 8.18 10.13 9.84
N VAL A 37 7.48 9.71 8.78
CA VAL A 37 8.09 8.91 7.70
C VAL A 37 8.72 9.87 6.71
N THR A 38 10.01 9.65 6.41
CA THR A 38 10.69 10.33 5.30
C THR A 38 10.08 9.84 3.98
N TRP A 39 9.22 10.67 3.40
CA TRP A 39 8.50 10.31 2.18
C TRP A 39 9.35 10.48 0.93
N LYS A 40 9.43 9.41 0.13
CA LYS A 40 10.05 9.41 -1.19
C LYS A 40 8.99 9.48 -2.29
N ARG A 41 9.35 10.05 -3.44
CA ARG A 41 8.49 9.99 -4.63
C ARG A 41 8.15 8.54 -4.95
N ASN A 42 6.86 8.25 -5.18
CA ASN A 42 6.35 6.90 -5.44
C ASN A 42 6.59 5.88 -4.31
N ALA A 43 6.75 6.32 -3.05
CA ALA A 43 7.01 5.44 -1.91
C ALA A 43 6.07 4.23 -1.86
N LEU A 44 4.75 4.41 -2.00
CA LEU A 44 3.78 3.30 -1.98
C LEU A 44 4.04 2.26 -3.08
N ARG A 45 4.40 2.70 -4.29
CA ARG A 45 4.71 1.82 -5.41
C ARG A 45 6.03 1.07 -5.18
N HIS A 46 7.02 1.75 -4.62
CA HIS A 46 8.29 1.12 -4.25
C HIS A 46 8.10 0.09 -3.13
N SER A 47 7.32 0.41 -2.09
CA SER A 47 6.96 -0.52 -1.02
C SER A 47 6.29 -1.76 -1.60
N PHE A 48 5.26 -1.62 -2.43
CA PHE A 48 4.64 -2.75 -3.11
C PHE A 48 5.66 -3.60 -3.86
N GLY A 49 6.51 -2.98 -4.69
CA GLY A 49 7.50 -3.69 -5.50
C GLY A 49 8.48 -4.51 -4.65
N SER A 50 9.07 -3.91 -3.63
CA SER A 50 10.04 -4.57 -2.75
C SER A 50 9.42 -5.72 -1.95
N TYR A 51 8.29 -5.48 -1.28
CA TYR A 51 7.61 -6.52 -0.47
C TYR A 51 7.01 -7.63 -1.33
N ARG A 52 6.57 -7.31 -2.56
CA ARG A 52 6.05 -8.32 -3.50
C ARG A 52 7.17 -9.16 -4.09
N MET A 53 8.30 -8.54 -4.44
CA MET A 53 9.48 -9.25 -4.94
C MET A 53 10.02 -10.23 -3.90
N GLU A 54 10.05 -9.83 -2.63
CA GLU A 54 10.43 -10.71 -1.54
C GLU A 54 9.42 -11.86 -1.33
N GLN A 55 8.13 -11.56 -1.36
CA GLN A 55 7.08 -12.57 -1.18
C GLN A 55 7.04 -13.61 -2.30
N THR A 56 7.19 -13.21 -3.56
CA THR A 56 7.03 -14.11 -4.71
C THR A 56 8.35 -14.67 -5.20
N LYS A 57 9.47 -14.00 -4.89
CA LYS A 57 10.80 -14.28 -5.45
C LYS A 57 10.79 -14.42 -6.98
N ASN A 58 9.91 -13.66 -7.64
CA ASN A 58 9.64 -13.78 -9.08
C ASN A 58 9.53 -12.41 -9.74
N GLU A 59 10.59 -12.00 -10.43
CA GLU A 59 10.69 -10.70 -11.10
C GLU A 59 9.74 -10.57 -12.28
N GLY A 60 9.45 -11.67 -12.99
CA GLY A 60 8.51 -11.67 -14.12
C GLY A 60 7.09 -11.38 -13.67
N GLN A 61 6.69 -11.95 -12.53
CA GLN A 61 5.40 -11.67 -11.91
C GLN A 61 5.30 -10.21 -11.44
N VAL A 62 6.29 -9.73 -10.69
CA VAL A 62 6.31 -8.34 -10.19
C VAL A 62 6.32 -7.35 -11.35
N ALA A 63 7.09 -7.63 -12.40
CA ALA A 63 7.12 -6.83 -13.61
C ALA A 63 5.74 -6.72 -14.26
N ARG A 64 5.02 -7.84 -14.40
CA ARG A 64 3.67 -7.85 -14.96
C ARG A 64 2.66 -7.09 -14.08
N GLU A 65 2.70 -7.30 -12.77
CA GLU A 65 1.80 -6.64 -11.81
C GLU A 65 2.01 -5.12 -11.77
N MET A 66 3.25 -4.67 -11.90
CA MET A 66 3.58 -3.24 -11.85
C MET A 66 3.59 -2.56 -13.22
N GLY A 67 3.61 -3.31 -14.33
CA GLY A 67 3.83 -2.76 -15.67
C GLY A 67 5.27 -2.31 -15.92
N ASN A 68 6.25 -3.08 -15.41
CA ASN A 68 7.68 -2.87 -15.65
C ASN A 68 8.24 -3.99 -16.56
N SER A 69 9.52 -3.90 -16.94
CA SER A 69 10.26 -5.06 -17.47
C SER A 69 10.81 -5.92 -16.33
N PRO A 70 11.07 -7.23 -16.54
CA PRO A 70 11.70 -8.09 -15.54
C PRO A 70 13.05 -7.54 -15.04
N LYS A 71 13.84 -6.96 -15.94
CA LYS A 71 15.10 -6.29 -15.60
C LYS A 71 14.89 -5.16 -14.60
N VAL A 72 13.95 -4.24 -14.88
CA VAL A 72 13.62 -3.12 -13.97
C VAL A 72 13.10 -3.64 -12.63
N ALA A 73 12.32 -4.71 -12.62
CA ALA A 73 11.82 -5.29 -11.38
C ALA A 73 12.96 -5.88 -10.53
N LYS A 74 13.87 -6.65 -11.15
CA LYS A 74 15.04 -7.22 -10.48
C LYS A 74 15.97 -6.13 -9.95
N ASP A 75 16.34 -5.16 -10.80
CA ASP A 75 17.33 -4.13 -10.48
C ASP A 75 16.88 -3.22 -9.30
N HIS A 76 15.57 -3.03 -9.11
CA HIS A 76 15.04 -2.07 -8.13
C HIS A 76 14.37 -2.67 -6.90
N TYR A 77 13.96 -3.94 -6.93
CA TYR A 77 13.15 -4.53 -5.86
C TYR A 77 13.72 -5.81 -5.26
N PHE A 78 14.75 -6.42 -5.87
CA PHE A 78 15.37 -7.64 -5.36
C PHE A 78 16.25 -7.37 -4.13
N GLU A 79 16.13 -8.20 -3.09
CA GLU A 79 16.91 -8.13 -1.84
C GLU A 79 16.86 -6.78 -1.11
N ILE A 80 15.76 -6.03 -1.26
CA ILE A 80 15.56 -4.73 -0.58
C ILE A 80 14.95 -4.88 0.82
N VAL A 81 14.13 -5.91 1.04
CA VAL A 81 13.42 -6.16 2.30
C VAL A 81 13.66 -7.61 2.71
N ASP A 82 13.72 -7.86 4.02
CA ASP A 82 13.82 -9.21 4.54
C ASP A 82 12.47 -9.96 4.50
N GLU A 83 12.56 -11.29 4.55
CA GLU A 83 11.42 -12.20 4.48
C GLU A 83 10.38 -11.92 5.57
N LYS A 84 10.83 -11.62 6.80
CA LYS A 84 9.94 -11.33 7.93
C LYS A 84 9.13 -10.05 7.69
N ALA A 85 9.78 -8.99 7.23
CA ALA A 85 9.12 -7.73 6.92
C ALA A 85 8.10 -7.90 5.77
N ALA A 86 8.43 -8.72 4.77
CA ALA A 86 7.47 -9.06 3.71
C ALA A 86 6.28 -9.85 4.23
N HIS A 87 6.50 -10.84 5.09
CA HIS A 87 5.42 -11.57 5.75
C HIS A 87 4.49 -10.64 6.54
N ASP A 88 5.06 -9.72 7.33
CA ASP A 88 4.29 -8.81 8.19
C ASP A 88 3.56 -7.71 7.41
N TYR A 89 4.00 -7.39 6.18
CA TYR A 89 3.43 -6.33 5.35
C TYR A 89 2.05 -6.68 4.77
N TRP A 90 1.83 -7.93 4.36
CA TRP A 90 0.61 -8.34 3.64
C TRP A 90 -0.66 -8.52 4.48
N PRO A 91 -0.63 -8.97 5.74
CA PRO A 91 -1.84 -9.19 6.55
C PRO A 91 -2.41 -7.92 7.20
N ILE A 92 -2.04 -6.71 6.75
CA ILE A 92 -2.61 -5.46 7.26
C ILE A 92 -4.10 -5.36 6.91
N LYS A 93 -4.96 -5.51 7.93
CA LYS A 93 -6.43 -5.49 7.85
C LYS A 93 -7.00 -4.24 8.54
N PRO A 94 -8.23 -3.81 8.20
CA PRO A 94 -8.90 -2.75 8.94
C PRO A 94 -9.12 -3.19 10.39
N ILE A 95 -8.70 -2.35 11.34
CA ILE A 95 -8.96 -2.58 12.76
C ILE A 95 -10.44 -2.20 13.04
N PRO A 96 -11.19 -2.96 13.85
CA PRO A 96 -12.55 -2.57 14.24
C PRO A 96 -12.57 -1.15 14.84
N PRO A 97 -13.58 -0.31 14.52
CA PRO A 97 -13.67 1.06 15.05
C PRO A 97 -13.60 1.16 16.58
N GLN A 98 -13.95 0.08 17.29
CA GLN A 98 -13.97 -0.02 18.74
C GLN A 98 -12.58 -0.11 19.38
N ASP A 99 -11.56 -0.54 18.64
CA ASP A 99 -10.20 -0.75 19.16
C ASP A 99 -9.38 0.54 19.29
N GLY A 100 -9.92 1.69 18.85
CA GLY A 100 -9.33 3.03 19.06
C GLY A 100 -7.98 3.30 18.38
N LYS A 101 -7.37 2.30 17.72
CA LYS A 101 -6.09 2.40 17.02
C LYS A 101 -6.20 2.99 15.61
N ILE A 102 -7.40 3.08 15.05
CA ILE A 102 -7.65 3.88 13.84
C ILE A 102 -7.79 5.34 14.27
N VAL A 103 -6.69 6.07 14.18
CA VAL A 103 -6.74 7.53 14.36
C VAL A 103 -7.49 8.11 13.16
N ALA A 104 -8.73 8.56 13.37
CA ALA A 104 -9.39 9.44 12.41
C ALA A 104 -8.42 10.60 12.17
N ILE A 105 -8.02 10.83 10.92
CA ILE A 105 -7.11 11.92 10.56
C ILE A 105 -7.90 13.22 10.65
N ALA A 106 -8.26 13.60 11.87
CA ALA A 106 -9.10 14.74 12.19
C ALA A 106 -8.52 15.96 11.48
N GLY A 107 -9.24 16.49 10.51
CA GLY A 107 -9.06 17.88 10.14
C GLY A 107 -9.32 18.66 11.40
N ARG A 108 -8.27 19.20 12.03
CA ARG A 108 -8.49 20.40 12.84
C ARG A 108 -9.12 21.40 11.85
N LYS A 109 -10.30 21.89 12.25
CA LYS A 109 -11.04 22.94 11.56
C LYS A 109 -10.13 24.12 11.24
#